data_AF-A0A6N9Q1R2-F1
#
_entry.id   AF-A0A6N9Q1R2-F1
#
_cell.length_a   1.000
_cell.length_b   1.000
_cell.length_c   1.000
_cell.angle_alpha   90.00
_cell.angle_beta   90.00
_cell.angle_gamma   90.00
#
_symmetry.space_group_name_H-M   'P 1'
#
loop_
_entity.id
_entity.type
_entity.pdbx_description
1 polymer ?
#
loop_
_entity_poly.entity_id
_entity_poly.type
_entity_poly.pdbx_seq_one_letter_code
_entity_poly.pdbx_strand_id
1 'polypeptide(L)'
;MNSENNQLTNDSTEVKIKHSGLGIASFIIGILCIILAVVMIILLSVSVNDIYISDEPTEEEILELVSSQPLFITSILVILILLFIQIIGAIIGIVSLFIKNRKKLFPILGTILNLLPILATVVLLLLSIVIGTYSTSTYSS
;
A
#
# COMPACT_ATOMS: atom_id res chain seq x y z
N MET A 1 -29.98 65.60 6.96
CA MET A 1 -28.50 65.63 7.01
C MET A 1 -28.04 64.48 7.88
N ASN A 2 -27.64 63.39 7.23
CA ASN A 2 -26.69 62.35 7.66
C ASN A 2 -26.87 61.59 8.99
N SER A 3 -27.45 60.38 8.92
CA SER A 3 -26.92 59.22 9.69
C SER A 3 -27.17 57.86 9.01
N GLU A 4 -27.28 57.84 7.67
CA GLU A 4 -26.88 56.64 6.93
C GLU A 4 -25.37 56.46 7.16
N ASN A 5 -24.91 55.21 7.28
CA ASN A 5 -23.52 54.77 7.49
C ASN A 5 -23.06 54.60 8.95
N ASN A 6 -23.33 53.43 9.53
CA ASN A 6 -22.29 52.44 9.88
C ASN A 6 -22.89 51.40 10.82
N GLN A 7 -23.40 50.29 10.30
CA GLN A 7 -23.16 48.94 10.84
C GLN A 7 -23.43 47.92 9.73
N LEU A 8 -22.65 48.08 8.67
CA LEU A 8 -22.27 46.99 7.79
C LEU A 8 -21.10 46.29 8.50
N THR A 9 -21.39 45.56 9.58
CA THR A 9 -20.38 44.69 10.18
C THR A 9 -20.29 43.45 9.30
N ASN A 10 -19.31 43.51 8.40
CA ASN A 10 -18.48 42.42 7.89
C ASN A 10 -18.87 41.04 8.46
N ASP A 11 -19.29 40.13 7.60
CA ASP A 11 -18.35 39.27 6.88
C ASP A 11 -17.50 38.44 7.84
N SER A 12 -17.98 37.23 8.11
CA SER A 12 -17.27 36.03 7.71
C SER A 12 -18.11 34.84 8.18
N THR A 13 -19.11 34.43 7.38
CA THR A 13 -19.50 33.02 7.43
C THR A 13 -18.33 32.26 6.82
N GLU A 14 -17.29 32.05 7.65
CA GLU A 14 -16.18 31.17 7.33
C GLU A 14 -16.82 29.84 6.95
N VAL A 15 -16.92 29.57 5.65
CA VAL A 15 -17.49 28.33 5.12
C VAL A 15 -16.52 27.25 5.57
N LYS A 16 -16.79 26.69 6.75
CA LYS A 16 -15.94 25.69 7.39
C LYS A 16 -15.96 24.46 6.50
N ILE A 17 -14.96 24.37 5.62
CA ILE A 17 -14.81 23.27 4.67
C ILE A 17 -14.53 22.01 5.51
N LYS A 18 -15.59 21.22 5.73
CA LYS A 18 -15.54 19.97 6.49
C LYS A 18 -14.66 18.96 5.76
N HIS A 19 -14.11 17.99 6.48
CA HIS A 19 -13.17 17.00 5.95
C HIS A 19 -13.91 15.84 5.26
N SER A 20 -13.31 15.24 4.23
CA SER A 20 -13.84 14.02 3.60
C SER A 20 -13.56 12.83 4.50
N GLY A 21 -14.59 12.32 5.19
CA GLY A 21 -14.48 11.08 5.99
C GLY A 21 -13.99 9.89 5.17
N LEU A 22 -14.39 9.82 3.89
CA LEU A 22 -13.95 8.79 2.95
C LEU A 22 -12.44 8.86 2.64
N GLY A 23 -11.90 10.09 2.55
CA GLY A 23 -10.46 10.30 2.32
C GLY A 23 -9.62 9.94 3.54
N ILE A 24 -10.14 10.21 4.75
CA ILE A 24 -9.50 9.80 6.00
C ILE A 24 -9.51 8.27 6.13
N ALA A 25 -10.60 7.60 5.73
CA ALA A 25 -10.67 6.14 5.73
C ALA A 25 -9.59 5.52 4.82
N SER A 26 -9.45 6.00 3.57
CA SER A 26 -8.41 5.53 2.64
C SER A 26 -7.00 5.76 3.19
N PHE A 27 -6.77 6.90 3.88
CA PHE A 27 -5.50 7.21 4.52
C PHE A 27 -5.17 6.26 5.67
N ILE A 28 -6.12 5.98 6.57
CA ILE A 28 -5.93 5.07 7.70
C ILE A 28 -5.68 3.64 7.22
N ILE A 29 -6.44 3.19 6.22
CA ILE A 29 -6.26 1.86 5.58
C ILE A 29 -4.85 1.76 5.00
N GLY A 30 -4.41 2.79 4.27
CA GLY A 30 -3.07 2.81 3.68
C GLY A 30 -1.97 2.73 4.73
N ILE A 31 -2.06 3.50 5.83
CA ILE A 31 -1.10 3.45 6.93
C ILE A 31 -1.07 2.06 7.57
N LEU A 32 -2.23 1.51 7.92
CA LEU A 32 -2.33 0.20 8.55
C LEU A 32 -1.72 -0.90 7.67
N CYS A 33 -2.02 -0.88 6.37
CA CYS A 33 -1.46 -1.87 5.46
C CYS A 33 0.04 -1.70 5.26
N ILE A 34 0.58 -0.48 5.21
CA ILE A 34 2.03 -0.27 5.15
C ILE A 34 2.71 -0.82 6.40
N ILE A 35 2.19 -0.52 7.59
CA ILE A 35 2.76 -1.00 8.85
C ILE A 35 2.76 -2.54 8.87
N LEU A 36 1.62 -3.16 8.55
CA LEU A 36 1.50 -4.61 8.50
C LEU A 36 2.43 -5.22 7.43
N ALA A 37 2.53 -4.61 6.26
CA ALA A 37 3.42 -5.06 5.20
C ALA A 37 4.89 -5.01 5.64
N VAL A 38 5.32 -3.92 6.29
CA VAL A 38 6.69 -3.81 6.83
C VAL A 38 6.96 -4.91 7.86
N VAL A 39 6.04 -5.15 8.80
CA VAL A 39 6.18 -6.23 9.78
C VAL A 39 6.30 -7.58 9.09
N MET A 40 5.45 -7.87 8.11
CA MET A 40 5.47 -9.14 7.37
C MET A 40 6.74 -9.30 6.53
N ILE A 41 7.27 -8.22 5.94
CA ILE A 41 8.54 -8.26 5.21
C ILE A 41 9.71 -8.57 6.16
N ILE A 42 9.71 -8.03 7.37
CA ILE A 42 10.73 -8.36 8.38
C ILE A 42 10.64 -9.84 8.76
N LEU A 43 9.43 -10.34 9.04
CA LEU A 43 9.23 -11.76 9.38
C LEU A 43 9.64 -12.68 8.21
N LEU A 44 9.30 -12.31 6.99
CA LEU A 44 9.72 -13.01 5.78
C LEU A 44 11.24 -13.03 5.66
N SER A 45 11.90 -11.88 5.87
CA SER A 45 13.37 -11.74 5.80
C SER A 45 14.09 -12.59 6.83
N VAL A 46 13.49 -12.81 8.01
CA VAL A 46 14.05 -13.73 9.01
C VAL A 46 13.91 -15.17 8.54
N SER A 47 12.71 -15.55 8.05
CA SER A 47 12.43 -16.93 7.62
C SER A 47 13.22 -17.42 6.41
N VAL A 48 13.63 -16.53 5.50
CA VAL A 48 14.38 -16.93 4.28
C VAL A 48 15.81 -17.41 4.54
N ASN A 49 16.43 -17.05 5.68
CA ASN A 49 17.81 -17.47 5.95
C ASN A 49 17.93 -18.98 6.17
N ASP A 50 16.85 -19.61 6.63
CA ASP A 50 16.82 -21.03 6.96
C ASP A 50 16.21 -21.88 5.82
N ILE A 51 15.91 -21.26 4.68
CA ILE A 51 15.28 -21.91 3.53
C ILE A 51 16.34 -22.21 2.47
N TYR A 52 16.54 -23.50 2.20
CA TYR A 52 17.28 -23.98 1.05
C TYR A 52 16.30 -24.65 0.09
N ILE A 53 16.26 -24.15 -1.14
CA ILE A 53 15.45 -24.70 -2.22
C ILE A 53 16.40 -24.93 -3.40
N SER A 54 16.37 -26.12 -3.96
CA SER A 54 17.10 -26.47 -5.18
C SER A 54 16.60 -25.64 -6.37
N ASP A 55 17.42 -25.44 -7.41
CA ASP A 55 17.00 -24.65 -8.59
C ASP A 55 15.78 -25.25 -9.31
N GLU A 56 15.62 -26.57 -9.23
CA GLU A 56 14.45 -27.32 -9.68
C GLU A 56 13.82 -28.05 -8.49
N PRO A 57 12.97 -27.36 -7.69
CA PRO A 57 12.40 -27.97 -6.51
C PRO A 57 11.43 -29.08 -6.87
N THR A 58 11.61 -30.23 -6.24
CA THR A 58 10.68 -31.35 -6.33
C THR A 58 9.40 -31.07 -5.55
N GLU A 59 8.30 -31.75 -5.89
CA GLU A 59 7.03 -31.61 -5.14
C GLU A 59 7.20 -31.93 -3.64
N GLU A 60 8.07 -32.89 -3.31
CA GLU A 60 8.39 -33.28 -1.93
C GLU A 60 9.12 -32.18 -1.18
N GLU A 61 10.11 -31.51 -1.79
CA GLU A 61 10.81 -30.38 -1.19
C GLU A 61 9.88 -29.18 -0.96
N ILE A 62 8.94 -28.91 -1.88
CA ILE A 62 7.94 -27.86 -1.70
C ILE A 62 7.00 -28.21 -0.55
N LEU A 63 6.54 -29.46 -0.45
CA LEU A 63 5.66 -29.91 0.62
C LEU A 63 6.36 -29.86 1.99
N GLU A 64 7.64 -30.24 2.03
CA GLU A 64 8.47 -30.13 3.23
C GLU A 64 8.67 -28.67 3.63
N LEU A 65 8.95 -27.77 2.69
CA LEU A 65 9.06 -26.33 2.95
C LEU A 65 7.77 -25.76 3.54
N VAL A 66 6.61 -26.10 2.97
CA VAL A 66 5.31 -25.63 3.46
C VAL A 66 5.03 -26.13 4.88
N SER A 67 5.46 -27.35 5.20
CA SER A 67 5.23 -27.97 6.50
C SER A 67 6.23 -27.51 7.56
N SER A 68 7.49 -27.29 7.17
CA SER A 68 8.60 -26.96 8.08
C SER A 68 8.73 -25.46 8.33
N GLN A 69 8.32 -24.61 7.38
CA GLN A 69 8.49 -23.15 7.45
C GLN A 69 7.13 -22.42 7.37
N PRO A 70 6.24 -22.60 8.38
CA PRO A 70 4.92 -21.97 8.36
C PRO A 70 5.01 -20.44 8.35
N LEU A 71 6.05 -19.85 8.95
CA LEU A 71 6.24 -18.41 8.99
C LEU A 71 6.49 -17.81 7.59
N PHE A 72 7.23 -18.53 6.75
CA PHE A 72 7.51 -18.10 5.37
C PHE A 72 6.23 -18.04 4.54
N ILE A 73 5.48 -19.15 4.52
CA ILE A 73 4.23 -19.26 3.75
C ILE A 73 3.18 -18.26 4.25
N THR A 74 3.01 -18.14 5.57
CA THR A 74 2.03 -17.20 6.15
C THR A 74 2.40 -15.75 5.84
N SER A 75 3.67 -15.36 5.91
CA SER A 75 4.11 -14.00 5.58
C SER A 75 3.79 -13.65 4.12
N ILE A 76 4.07 -14.57 3.18
CA ILE A 76 3.75 -14.37 1.76
C ILE A 76 2.24 -14.22 1.54
N LEU A 77 1.44 -15.13 2.13
CA LEU A 77 -0.01 -15.11 1.97
C LEU A 77 -0.63 -13.83 2.54
N VAL A 78 -0.17 -13.37 3.70
CA VAL A 78 -0.64 -12.13 4.31
C VAL A 78 -0.25 -10.92 3.46
N ILE A 79 0.99 -10.84 2.96
CA ILE A 79 1.41 -9.77 2.05
C ILE A 79 0.51 -9.72 0.81
N LEU A 80 0.14 -10.87 0.25
CA LEU A 80 -0.75 -10.95 -0.90
C LEU A 80 -2.16 -10.42 -0.56
N ILE A 81 -2.72 -10.78 0.60
CA ILE A 81 -4.01 -10.27 1.07
C ILE A 81 -3.96 -8.75 1.29
N LEU A 82 -2.88 -8.24 1.89
CA LEU A 82 -2.67 -6.81 2.09
C LEU A 82 -2.59 -6.06 0.77
N LEU A 83 -1.99 -6.65 -0.27
CA LEU A 83 -1.94 -6.07 -1.60
C LEU A 83 -3.36 -5.90 -2.18
N PHE A 84 -4.24 -6.90 -2.01
CA PHE A 84 -5.64 -6.75 -2.41
C PHE A 84 -6.32 -5.63 -1.63
N ILE A 85 -6.15 -5.56 -0.31
CA ILE A 85 -6.72 -4.50 0.52
C ILE A 85 -6.24 -3.11 0.05
N GLN A 86 -4.98 -2.97 -0.37
CA GLN A 86 -4.47 -1.71 -0.93
C GLN A 86 -5.12 -1.31 -2.25
N ILE A 87 -5.57 -2.25 -3.07
CA ILE A 87 -6.36 -1.94 -4.26
C ILE A 87 -7.71 -1.32 -3.84
N ILE A 88 -8.38 -1.90 -2.83
CA ILE A 88 -9.62 -1.31 -2.29
C ILE A 88 -9.34 0.08 -1.70
N GLY A 89 -8.28 0.22 -0.91
CA GLY A 89 -7.85 1.49 -0.31
C GLY A 89 -7.55 2.56 -1.36
N ALA A 90 -6.91 2.17 -2.47
CA ALA A 90 -6.64 3.03 -3.61
C ALA A 90 -7.95 3.49 -4.28
N ILE A 91 -8.88 2.57 -4.58
CA ILE A 91 -10.19 2.93 -5.17
C ILE A 91 -10.92 3.94 -4.29
N ILE A 92 -10.98 3.71 -2.97
CA ILE A 92 -11.60 4.64 -2.02
C ILE A 92 -10.87 5.99 -2.03
N GLY A 93 -9.53 6.00 -2.14
CA GLY A 93 -8.71 7.20 -2.25
C GLY A 93 -9.02 8.01 -3.50
N ILE A 94 -9.07 7.35 -4.67
CA ILE A 94 -9.45 7.97 -5.95
C ILE A 94 -10.87 8.54 -5.86
N VAL A 95 -11.85 7.75 -5.40
CA VAL A 95 -13.25 8.21 -5.27
C VAL A 95 -13.34 9.42 -4.33
N SER A 96 -12.53 9.44 -3.27
CA SER A 96 -12.48 10.55 -2.32
C SER A 96 -11.91 11.85 -2.93
N LEU A 97 -11.15 11.77 -4.02
CA LEU A 97 -10.59 12.92 -4.73
C LEU A 97 -11.66 13.71 -5.51
N PHE A 98 -12.72 13.02 -5.96
CA PHE A 98 -13.83 13.61 -6.72
C PHE A 98 -14.91 14.27 -5.85
N ILE A 99 -14.82 14.19 -4.52
CA ILE A 99 -15.80 14.81 -3.62
C ILE A 99 -15.60 16.34 -3.58
N LYS A 100 -16.62 17.08 -4.05
CA LYS A 100 -16.64 18.55 -4.10
C LYS A 100 -16.79 19.15 -2.69
N ASN A 101 -16.22 20.34 -2.43
CA ASN A 101 -16.30 21.08 -1.16
C ASN A 101 -15.67 20.40 0.07
N ARG A 102 -14.53 19.72 -0.09
CA ARG A 102 -13.77 19.09 1.00
C ARG A 102 -12.27 19.32 0.83
N LYS A 103 -11.52 19.43 1.94
CA LYS A 103 -10.05 19.56 1.90
C LYS A 103 -9.43 18.31 1.27
N LYS A 104 -8.64 18.49 0.19
CA LYS A 104 -8.14 17.41 -0.67
C LYS A 104 -6.86 16.72 -0.20
N LEU A 105 -6.22 17.21 0.87
CA LEU A 105 -4.96 16.66 1.39
C LEU A 105 -5.07 15.18 1.78
N PHE A 106 -6.13 14.79 2.51
CA PHE A 106 -6.32 13.41 2.95
C PHE A 106 -6.60 12.42 1.80
N PRO A 107 -7.50 12.71 0.84
CA PRO A 107 -7.65 11.88 -0.36
C PRO A 107 -6.36 11.68 -1.16
N ILE A 108 -5.56 12.74 -1.34
CA ILE A 108 -4.30 12.68 -2.10
C ILE A 108 -3.28 11.80 -1.38
N LEU A 109 -3.08 12.03 -0.06
CA LEU A 109 -2.17 11.22 0.75
C LEU A 109 -2.62 9.75 0.81
N GLY A 110 -3.92 9.49 1.00
CA GLY A 110 -4.45 8.13 0.99
C GLY A 110 -4.23 7.44 -0.35
N THR A 111 -4.42 8.14 -1.46
CA THR A 111 -4.15 7.58 -2.79
C THR A 111 -2.67 7.24 -2.98
N ILE A 112 -1.76 8.15 -2.61
CA ILE A 112 -0.31 7.92 -2.73
C ILE A 112 0.14 6.76 -1.84
N LEU A 113 -0.32 6.71 -0.58
CA LEU A 113 0.02 5.64 0.35
C LEU A 113 -0.52 4.28 -0.08
N ASN A 114 -1.64 4.23 -0.79
CA ASN A 114 -2.16 2.97 -1.34
C ASN A 114 -1.48 2.56 -2.65
N LEU A 115 -1.10 3.53 -3.49
CA LEU A 115 -0.52 3.26 -4.80
C LEU A 115 0.99 2.95 -4.74
N LEU A 116 1.72 3.56 -3.79
CA LEU A 116 3.17 3.39 -3.65
C LEU A 116 3.58 1.93 -3.34
N PRO A 117 2.94 1.20 -2.41
CA PRO A 117 3.26 -0.21 -2.16
C PRO A 117 2.95 -1.09 -3.37
N ILE A 118 1.85 -0.83 -4.08
CA ILE A 118 1.51 -1.56 -5.31
C ILE A 118 2.63 -1.39 -6.35
N LEU A 119 3.07 -0.15 -6.56
CA LEU A 119 4.13 0.17 -7.49
C LEU A 119 5.47 -0.49 -7.09
N ALA A 120 5.81 -0.46 -5.79
CA ALA A 120 7.01 -1.11 -5.27
C ALA A 120 7.01 -2.63 -5.54
N THR A 121 5.88 -3.31 -5.31
CA THR A 121 5.74 -4.73 -5.59
C THR A 121 5.92 -5.04 -7.08
N VAL A 122 5.34 -4.22 -7.97
CA VAL A 122 5.49 -4.40 -9.43
C VAL A 122 6.95 -4.24 -9.84
N VAL A 123 7.64 -3.21 -9.33
CA VAL A 123 9.07 -2.99 -9.62
C VAL A 123 9.92 -4.16 -9.11
N LEU A 124 9.65 -4.65 -7.89
CA LEU A 124 10.34 -5.83 -7.34
C LEU A 124 10.12 -7.08 -8.19
N LEU A 125 8.90 -7.32 -8.69
CA LEU A 125 8.60 -8.44 -9.56
C LEU A 125 9.40 -8.36 -10.87
N LEU A 126 9.42 -7.18 -11.51
CA LEU A 126 10.19 -6.96 -12.72
C LEU A 126 11.68 -7.15 -12.49
N LEU A 127 12.21 -6.64 -11.37
CA LEU A 127 13.61 -6.82 -11.00
C LEU A 127 13.95 -8.30 -10.77
N SER A 128 13.06 -9.04 -10.10
CA SER A 128 13.21 -10.49 -9.89
C SER A 128 13.32 -11.25 -11.22
N ILE A 129 12.42 -10.97 -12.17
CA ILE A 129 12.45 -11.57 -13.51
C ILE A 129 13.77 -11.27 -14.21
N VAL A 130 14.18 -9.99 -14.19
CA VAL A 130 15.41 -9.54 -14.86
C VAL A 130 16.65 -10.21 -14.26
N ILE A 131 16.73 -10.33 -12.93
CA ILE A 131 17.86 -11.02 -12.28
C ILE A 131 17.85 -12.52 -12.61
N GLY A 132 16.69 -13.17 -12.60
CA GLY A 132 16.54 -14.59 -12.93
C GLY A 132 16.91 -14.91 -14.38
N THR A 133 16.65 -14.01 -15.33
CA THR A 133 17.09 -14.20 -16.72
C THR A 133 18.58 -13.98 -16.90
N TYR A 134 19.21 -13.08 -16.14
CA TYR A 134 20.66 -12.92 -16.20
C TYR A 134 21.41 -14.12 -15.64
N SER A 135 20.98 -14.68 -14.51
CA SER A 135 21.66 -15.84 -13.90
C SER A 135 21.70 -17.05 -14.85
N THR A 136 20.59 -17.35 -15.53
CA THR A 136 20.52 -18.46 -16.50
C THR A 136 21.45 -18.30 -17.71
N SER A 137 21.68 -17.07 -18.18
CA SER A 137 22.57 -16.81 -19.32
C SER A 137 24.06 -17.05 -19.02
N THR A 138 24.49 -16.84 -17.77
CA THR A 138 25.88 -17.02 -17.34
C THR A 138 26.28 -18.50 -17.14
N TYR A 139 25.33 -19.40 -16.89
CA TYR A 139 25.62 -20.84 -16.72
C TYR A 139 25.56 -21.65 -18.03
N SER A 140 25.19 -21.02 -19.14
CA SER A 140 25.11 -21.66 -20.48
C SER A 140 26.35 -21.42 -21.36
N SER A 141 27.44 -20.84 -20.84
CA SER A 141 28.74 -20.63 -21.54
C SER A 141 29.85 -21.41 -20.87
#